data_AF-A0A531KS01-F1
#
_entry.id   AF-A0A531KS01-F1
#
_cell.length_a   1.000
_cell.length_b   1.000
_cell.length_c   1.000
_cell.angle_alpha   90.00
_cell.angle_beta   90.00
_cell.angle_gamma   90.00
#
_symmetry.space_group_name_H-M   'P 1'
#
loop_
_entity.id
_entity.type
_entity.pdbx_description
1 polymer ?
#
loop_
_entity_poly.entity_id
_entity_poly.type
_entity_poly.pdbx_seq_one_letter_code
_entity_poly.pdbx_strand_id
1 'polypeptide(L)'
;ILKIMAGIDKEWSGEAWLAEGATVGYLAQEPALDASKTVFENVMEGVAAKTAIIERYNELMMNYSDETADESAKLQDEMDRLNLWDLEQQVEMAMEALGCPPKEADVTKLSGGERRRVALCQLLLRQPDLLLLDEPTNHLDAETTAWLEKHLRAYPGAVMIITHDRYFLDNVTGWILELDRGRGIPYEGNYTKYLEAKAKRLKQEGREDDARQRAIGREREWIQSSPKARQTKSKARIQAFQDLLDAADRRRPSDTQIVIPHGERLG
;
A
#
# COMPACT_ATOMS: atom_id res chain seq x y z
N ILE A 1 -0.50 -0.65 -7.97
CA ILE A 1 -1.57 -1.26 -7.14
C ILE A 1 -2.29 -0.23 -6.29
N LEU A 2 -1.62 0.56 -5.44
CA LEU A 2 -2.31 1.59 -4.63
C LEU A 2 -3.19 2.52 -5.47
N LYS A 3 -2.69 3.03 -6.61
CA LYS A 3 -3.47 3.88 -7.52
C LYS A 3 -4.73 3.20 -8.09
N ILE A 4 -4.68 1.88 -8.33
CA ILE A 4 -5.83 1.09 -8.77
C ILE A 4 -6.85 0.99 -7.63
N MET A 5 -6.38 0.67 -6.42
CA MET A 5 -7.23 0.58 -5.22
C MET A 5 -7.83 1.92 -4.80
N ALA A 6 -7.12 3.03 -5.08
CA ALA A 6 -7.61 4.39 -4.90
C ALA A 6 -8.62 4.83 -5.98
N GLY A 7 -8.86 4.02 -7.02
CA GLY A 7 -9.75 4.36 -8.14
C GLY A 7 -9.18 5.41 -9.10
N ILE A 8 -7.90 5.77 -8.97
CA ILE A 8 -7.21 6.75 -9.81
C ILE A 8 -6.81 6.12 -11.14
N ASP A 9 -6.24 4.91 -11.09
CA ASP A 9 -5.84 4.16 -12.27
C ASP A 9 -6.93 3.14 -12.65
N LYS A 10 -7.42 3.28 -13.89
CA LYS A 10 -8.52 2.47 -14.45
C LYS A 10 -8.06 1.54 -15.56
N GLU A 11 -6.77 1.57 -15.94
CA GLU A 11 -6.23 0.78 -17.03
C GLU A 11 -5.70 -0.58 -16.53
N TRP A 12 -6.62 -1.47 -16.17
CA TRP A 12 -6.28 -2.81 -15.69
C TRP A 12 -7.36 -3.83 -16.09
N SER A 13 -7.05 -5.12 -15.87
CA SER A 13 -7.95 -6.23 -16.21
C SER A 13 -8.34 -7.01 -14.96
N GLY A 14 -9.58 -7.48 -14.91
CA GLY A 14 -10.16 -8.18 -13.75
C GLY A 14 -11.27 -7.37 -13.07
N GLU A 15 -11.52 -7.67 -11.80
CA GLU A 15 -12.49 -6.97 -10.96
C GLU A 15 -11.84 -6.49 -9.64
N ALA A 16 -12.21 -5.31 -9.19
CA ALA A 16 -11.74 -4.67 -7.98
C ALA A 16 -12.86 -3.73 -7.52
N TRP A 17 -13.35 -3.97 -6.30
CA TRP A 17 -14.45 -3.19 -5.73
C TRP A 17 -14.12 -2.86 -4.28
N LEU A 18 -14.61 -1.71 -3.85
CA LEU A 18 -14.65 -1.32 -2.45
C LEU A 18 -15.96 -1.82 -1.84
N ALA A 19 -15.97 -2.12 -0.54
CA ALA A 19 -17.20 -2.46 0.15
C ALA A 19 -18.22 -1.29 0.03
N GLU A 20 -19.51 -1.63 -0.07
CA GLU A 20 -20.56 -0.62 -0.21
C GLU A 20 -20.56 0.31 1.00
N GLY A 21 -20.52 1.63 0.74
CA GLY A 21 -20.46 2.66 1.78
C GLY A 21 -19.07 2.89 2.40
N ALA A 22 -18.08 2.06 2.12
CA ALA A 22 -16.72 2.28 2.61
C ALA A 22 -16.03 3.43 1.87
N THR A 23 -15.06 4.04 2.54
CA THR A 23 -14.29 5.20 2.06
C THR A 23 -12.82 4.85 1.90
N VAL A 24 -12.17 5.43 0.89
CA VAL A 24 -10.73 5.25 0.63
C VAL A 24 -10.03 6.59 0.73
N GLY A 25 -8.92 6.61 1.47
CA GLY A 25 -7.97 7.70 1.48
C GLY A 25 -6.65 7.29 0.86
N TYR A 26 -6.09 8.13 -0.01
CA TYR A 26 -4.81 7.89 -0.65
C TYR A 26 -3.88 9.09 -0.49
N LEU A 27 -2.70 8.86 0.07
CA LEU A 27 -1.64 9.87 0.12
C LEU A 27 -0.78 9.75 -1.14
N ALA A 28 -0.94 10.69 -2.07
CA ALA A 28 -0.10 10.78 -3.25
C ALA A 28 1.33 11.22 -2.90
N GLN A 29 2.29 10.84 -3.75
CA GLN A 29 3.69 11.27 -3.61
C GLN A 29 3.84 12.79 -3.67
N GLU A 30 3.09 13.43 -4.55
CA GLU A 30 2.93 14.88 -4.66
C GLU A 30 1.47 15.23 -4.35
N PRO A 31 1.15 15.56 -3.09
CA PRO A 31 -0.22 15.89 -2.73
C PRO A 31 -0.60 17.27 -3.26
N ALA A 32 -1.81 17.37 -3.78
CA ALA A 32 -2.44 18.62 -4.14
C ALA A 32 -3.11 19.21 -2.89
N LEU A 33 -2.75 20.45 -2.56
CA LEU A 33 -3.41 21.27 -1.55
C LEU A 33 -4.14 22.42 -2.26
N ASP A 34 -5.20 22.94 -1.67
CA ASP A 34 -5.89 24.12 -2.18
C ASP A 34 -5.00 25.36 -1.97
N ALA A 35 -4.51 25.92 -3.08
CA ALA A 35 -3.61 27.07 -3.10
C ALA A 35 -4.27 28.37 -2.61
N SER A 36 -5.60 28.42 -2.51
CA SER A 36 -6.33 29.57 -1.98
C SER A 36 -6.43 29.58 -0.45
N LYS A 37 -6.05 28.49 0.21
CA LYS A 37 -6.21 28.25 1.63
C LYS A 37 -4.89 28.24 2.39
N THR A 38 -4.95 28.58 3.67
CA THR A 38 -3.83 28.40 4.60
C THR A 38 -3.57 26.92 4.88
N VAL A 39 -2.46 26.62 5.55
CA VAL A 39 -2.17 25.26 6.04
C VAL A 39 -3.31 24.73 6.90
N PHE A 40 -3.79 25.52 7.85
CA PHE A 40 -4.83 25.09 8.76
C PHE A 40 -6.16 24.86 8.06
N GLU A 41 -6.55 25.75 7.15
CA GLU A 41 -7.77 25.58 6.35
C GLU A 41 -7.73 24.31 5.48
N ASN A 42 -6.58 23.96 4.91
CA ASN A 42 -6.40 22.70 4.19
C ASN A 42 -6.55 21.48 5.13
N VAL A 43 -5.98 21.53 6.33
CA VAL A 43 -6.13 20.44 7.31
C VAL A 43 -7.58 20.29 7.76
N MET A 44 -8.28 21.40 7.99
CA MET A 44 -9.68 21.43 8.41
C MET A 44 -10.64 20.82 7.38
N GLU A 45 -10.28 20.79 6.09
CA GLU A 45 -11.06 20.04 5.10
C GLU A 45 -11.16 18.55 5.42
N GLY A 46 -10.14 17.97 6.09
CA GLY A 46 -10.16 16.58 6.54
C GLY A 46 -11.28 16.32 7.55
N VAL A 47 -11.73 17.34 8.28
CA VAL A 47 -12.80 17.27 9.28
C VAL A 47 -14.04 18.07 8.89
N ALA A 48 -14.19 18.47 7.62
CA ALA A 48 -15.29 19.34 7.17
C ALA A 48 -16.69 18.82 7.54
N ALA A 49 -16.91 17.50 7.46
CA ALA A 49 -18.18 16.90 7.87
C ALA A 49 -18.45 17.07 9.37
N LYS A 50 -17.41 16.98 10.21
CA LYS A 50 -17.49 17.21 11.65
C LYS A 50 -17.69 18.69 11.96
N THR A 51 -16.99 19.58 11.25
CA THR A 51 -17.17 21.04 11.37
C THR A 51 -18.59 21.47 11.03
N ALA A 52 -19.20 20.91 9.98
CA ALA A 52 -20.57 21.21 9.59
C ALA A 52 -21.59 20.86 10.68
N ILE A 53 -21.36 19.81 11.48
CA ILE A 53 -22.21 19.45 12.63
C ILE A 53 -22.14 20.55 13.69
N ILE A 54 -20.92 21.02 14.01
CA ILE A 54 -20.70 22.10 14.99
C ILE A 54 -21.34 23.41 14.52
N GLU A 55 -21.14 23.77 13.25
CA GLU A 55 -21.72 24.99 12.66
C GLU A 55 -23.24 24.96 12.68
N ARG A 56 -23.85 23.81 12.31
CA ARG A 56 -25.30 23.63 12.37
C ARG A 56 -25.82 23.74 13.79
N TYR A 57 -25.16 23.11 14.75
CA TYR A 57 -25.52 23.23 16.16
C TYR A 57 -25.47 24.70 16.63
N ASN A 58 -24.39 25.41 16.33
CA ASN A 58 -24.23 26.82 16.69
C ASN A 58 -25.31 27.71 16.08
N GLU A 59 -25.67 27.48 14.81
CA GLU A 59 -26.75 28.20 14.12
C GLU A 59 -28.10 28.00 14.85
N LEU A 60 -28.43 26.76 15.22
CA LEU A 60 -29.66 26.45 15.94
C LEU A 60 -29.68 27.05 17.35
N MET A 61 -28.54 27.10 18.03
CA MET A 61 -28.44 27.70 19.37
C MET A 61 -28.57 29.23 19.33
N MET A 62 -28.11 29.89 18.26
CA MET A 62 -28.31 31.32 18.05
C MET A 62 -29.78 31.66 17.77
N ASN A 63 -30.51 30.77 17.08
CA ASN A 63 -31.92 30.93 16.70
C ASN A 63 -32.81 29.92 17.42
N TYR A 64 -32.57 29.73 18.72
CA TYR A 64 -33.26 28.68 19.49
C TYR A 64 -34.78 28.87 19.49
N SER A 65 -35.51 27.78 19.24
CA SER A 65 -36.97 27.72 19.23
C SER A 65 -37.45 26.35 19.69
N ASP A 66 -38.71 26.26 20.14
CA ASP A 66 -39.32 24.99 20.51
C ASP A 66 -39.37 24.00 19.32
N GLU A 67 -39.45 24.51 18.08
CA GLU A 67 -39.46 23.70 16.86
C GLU A 67 -38.08 23.10 16.52
N THR A 68 -36.99 23.73 16.97
CA THR A 68 -35.61 23.29 16.69
C THR A 68 -34.99 22.51 17.86
N ALA A 69 -35.67 22.41 19.00
CA ALA A 69 -35.17 21.75 20.21
C ALA A 69 -34.77 20.27 19.99
N ASP A 70 -35.59 19.52 19.25
CA ASP A 70 -35.31 18.10 18.95
C ASP A 70 -34.09 17.91 18.04
N GLU A 71 -33.87 18.84 17.09
CA GLU A 71 -32.71 18.81 16.20
C GLU A 71 -31.43 19.16 16.99
N SER A 72 -31.47 20.22 17.80
CA SER A 72 -30.34 20.62 18.65
C SER A 72 -29.93 19.51 19.62
N ALA A 73 -30.89 18.80 20.23
CA ALA A 73 -30.59 17.67 21.12
C ALA A 73 -29.87 16.53 20.38
N LYS A 74 -30.30 16.18 19.16
CA LYS A 74 -29.65 15.15 18.35
C LYS A 74 -28.23 15.54 17.95
N LEU A 75 -28.02 16.80 17.57
CA LEU A 75 -26.70 17.31 17.22
C LEU A 75 -25.78 17.34 18.43
N GLN A 76 -26.29 17.69 19.61
CA GLN A 76 -25.54 17.63 20.86
C GLN A 76 -25.10 16.19 21.17
N ASP A 77 -26.01 15.22 21.11
CA ASP A 77 -25.68 13.80 21.30
C ASP A 77 -24.63 13.32 20.31
N GLU A 78 -24.72 13.77 19.05
CA GLU A 78 -23.74 13.46 18.02
C GLU A 78 -22.37 14.10 18.29
N MET A 79 -22.35 15.36 18.73
CA MET A 79 -21.13 16.07 19.13
C MET A 79 -20.44 15.39 20.31
N ASP A 80 -21.19 14.96 21.32
CA ASP A 80 -20.68 14.23 22.49
C ASP A 80 -20.09 12.88 22.07
N ARG A 81 -20.82 12.12 21.23
CA ARG A 81 -20.39 10.81 20.73
C ARG A 81 -19.09 10.90 19.92
N LEU A 82 -18.94 11.94 19.10
CA LEU A 82 -17.79 12.15 18.22
C LEU A 82 -16.69 13.00 18.87
N ASN A 83 -16.88 13.45 20.11
CA ASN A 83 -15.99 14.35 20.85
C ASN A 83 -15.62 15.63 20.07
N LEU A 84 -16.63 16.31 19.53
CA LEU A 84 -16.46 17.45 18.63
C LEU A 84 -16.20 18.79 19.32
N TRP A 85 -16.46 18.89 20.63
CA TRP A 85 -16.20 20.11 21.41
C TRP A 85 -14.73 20.55 21.34
N ASP A 86 -13.82 19.59 21.33
CA ASP A 86 -12.38 19.81 21.27
C ASP A 86 -11.81 19.56 19.86
N LEU A 87 -12.64 19.59 18.80
CA LEU A 87 -12.21 19.24 17.44
C LEU A 87 -11.02 20.08 16.99
N GLU A 88 -11.07 21.40 17.20
CA GLU A 88 -9.98 22.32 16.83
C GLU A 88 -8.68 21.97 17.55
N GLN A 89 -8.74 21.73 18.86
CA GLN A 89 -7.57 21.32 19.65
C GLN A 89 -7.03 19.96 19.18
N GLN A 90 -7.89 19.00 18.85
CA GLN A 90 -7.45 17.70 18.31
C GLN A 90 -6.72 17.86 16.97
N VAL A 91 -7.20 18.77 16.11
CA VAL A 91 -6.56 19.10 14.83
C VAL A 91 -5.18 19.73 15.08
N GLU A 92 -5.09 20.70 15.97
CA GLU A 92 -3.82 21.35 16.32
C GLU A 92 -2.79 20.35 16.90
N MET A 93 -3.23 19.47 17.80
CA MET A 93 -2.39 18.40 18.34
C MET A 93 -1.89 17.45 17.26
N ALA A 94 -2.73 17.10 16.28
CA ALA A 94 -2.33 16.26 15.16
C ALA A 94 -1.34 16.98 14.23
N MET A 95 -1.53 18.27 14.01
CA MET A 95 -0.61 19.10 13.22
C MET A 95 0.77 19.20 13.89
N GLU A 96 0.81 19.44 15.20
CA GLU A 96 2.04 19.50 15.98
C GLU A 96 2.78 18.15 15.96
N ALA A 97 2.05 17.05 16.23
CA ALA A 97 2.63 15.72 16.23
C ALA A 97 3.19 15.28 14.87
N LEU A 98 2.65 15.83 13.78
CA LEU A 98 3.14 15.61 12.41
C LEU A 98 4.15 16.66 11.95
N GLY A 99 4.56 17.60 12.80
CA GLY A 99 5.50 18.66 12.43
C GLY A 99 5.01 19.50 11.24
N CYS A 100 3.70 19.78 11.18
CA CYS A 100 3.13 20.62 10.14
C CYS A 100 3.66 22.06 10.25
N PRO A 101 3.73 22.81 9.13
CA PRO A 101 4.07 24.23 9.17
C PRO A 101 3.07 25.06 9.98
N PRO A 102 3.39 26.32 10.31
CA PRO A 102 2.49 27.22 11.03
C PRO A 102 1.11 27.33 10.35
N LYS A 103 0.05 27.45 11.15
CA LYS A 103 -1.34 27.46 10.67
C LYS A 103 -1.64 28.47 9.56
N GLU A 104 -1.15 29.70 9.70
CA GLU A 104 -1.36 30.80 8.75
C GLU A 104 -0.41 30.76 7.54
N ALA A 105 0.45 29.73 7.44
CA ALA A 105 1.39 29.64 6.34
C ALA A 105 0.65 29.42 5.00
N ASP A 106 1.18 30.07 3.98
CA ASP A 106 0.74 29.93 2.60
C ASP A 106 1.26 28.61 2.00
N VAL A 107 0.34 27.74 1.58
CA VAL A 107 0.67 26.39 1.08
C VAL A 107 1.51 26.41 -0.20
N THR A 108 1.47 27.52 -0.97
CA THR A 108 2.24 27.68 -2.21
C THR A 108 3.74 27.84 -1.96
N LYS A 109 4.12 28.26 -0.75
CA LYS A 109 5.52 28.50 -0.35
C LYS A 109 6.17 27.31 0.36
N LEU A 110 5.39 26.27 0.64
CA LEU A 110 5.87 25.09 1.35
C LEU A 110 6.85 24.29 0.50
N SER A 111 7.78 23.61 1.16
CA SER A 111 8.56 22.54 0.55
C SER A 111 7.68 21.32 0.24
N GLY A 112 8.18 20.41 -0.61
CA GLY A 112 7.46 19.16 -0.91
C GLY A 112 7.19 18.30 0.33
N GLY A 113 8.15 18.24 1.26
CA GLY A 113 7.98 17.53 2.53
C GLY A 113 6.93 18.17 3.43
N GLU A 114 6.89 19.50 3.53
CA GLU A 114 5.88 20.21 4.32
C GLU A 114 4.47 20.00 3.76
N ARG A 115 4.28 20.14 2.43
CA ARG A 115 2.99 19.85 1.79
C ARG A 115 2.52 18.43 2.07
N ARG A 116 3.46 17.48 2.06
CA ARG A 116 3.20 16.07 2.35
C ARG A 116 2.74 15.83 3.77
N ARG A 117 3.34 16.52 4.76
CA ARG A 117 2.91 16.43 6.17
C ARG A 117 1.52 17.01 6.38
N VAL A 118 1.21 18.14 5.73
CA VAL A 118 -0.14 18.74 5.74
C VAL A 118 -1.18 17.79 5.15
N ALA A 119 -0.91 17.21 3.97
CA ALA A 119 -1.81 16.26 3.34
C ALA A 119 -1.97 14.96 4.14
N LEU A 120 -0.90 14.45 4.75
CA LEU A 120 -0.97 13.31 5.66
C LEU A 120 -1.83 13.62 6.89
N CYS A 121 -1.68 14.80 7.49
CA CYS A 121 -2.48 15.25 8.63
C CYS A 121 -3.98 15.30 8.26
N GLN A 122 -4.31 15.98 7.16
CA GLN A 122 -5.66 16.05 6.61
C GLN A 122 -6.26 14.64 6.39
N LEU A 123 -5.48 13.72 5.81
CA LEU A 123 -5.92 12.37 5.51
C LEU A 123 -6.18 11.52 6.76
N LEU A 124 -5.31 11.62 7.76
CA LEU A 124 -5.46 10.89 9.03
C LEU A 124 -6.67 11.40 9.81
N LEU A 125 -6.92 12.71 9.81
CA LEU A 125 -8.07 13.32 10.48
C LEU A 125 -9.41 12.95 9.81
N ARG A 126 -9.39 12.75 8.50
CA ARG A 126 -10.56 12.27 7.74
C ARG A 126 -11.00 10.85 8.12
N GLN A 127 -10.08 10.02 8.62
CA GLN A 127 -10.35 8.66 9.08
C GLN A 127 -11.13 7.78 8.08
N PRO A 128 -10.66 7.61 6.82
CA PRO A 128 -11.27 6.68 5.86
C PRO A 128 -11.22 5.21 6.31
N ASP A 129 -12.11 4.37 5.79
CA ASP A 129 -12.13 2.94 6.12
C ASP A 129 -10.91 2.17 5.58
N LEU A 130 -10.37 2.63 4.45
CA LEU A 130 -9.14 2.13 3.84
C LEU A 130 -8.15 3.26 3.61
N LEU A 131 -7.01 3.20 4.30
CA LEU A 131 -5.91 4.14 4.17
C LEU A 131 -4.80 3.56 3.30
N LEU A 132 -4.44 4.26 2.23
CA LEU A 132 -3.41 3.88 1.27
C LEU A 132 -2.24 4.87 1.35
N LEU A 133 -1.10 4.41 1.83
CA LEU A 133 0.07 5.25 2.07
C LEU A 133 1.27 4.77 1.24
N ASP A 134 1.83 5.68 0.45
CA ASP A 134 3.02 5.40 -0.38
C ASP A 134 4.23 6.17 0.16
N GLU A 135 5.16 5.47 0.82
CA GLU A 135 6.34 5.97 1.53
C GLU A 135 6.06 7.01 2.65
N PRO A 136 5.13 6.75 3.58
CA PRO A 136 4.65 7.79 4.51
C PRO A 136 5.70 8.34 5.46
N THR A 137 6.81 7.62 5.69
CA THR A 137 7.90 8.03 6.58
C THR A 137 8.88 9.03 5.94
N ASN A 138 8.79 9.25 4.63
CA ASN A 138 9.66 10.21 3.94
C ASN A 138 9.45 11.64 4.46
N HIS A 139 10.56 12.33 4.74
CA HIS A 139 10.57 13.70 5.25
C HIS A 139 9.97 13.88 6.66
N LEU A 140 9.87 12.79 7.44
CA LEU A 140 9.54 12.81 8.87
C LEU A 140 10.83 12.63 9.69
N ASP A 141 10.86 13.25 10.87
CA ASP A 141 11.88 12.93 11.87
C ASP A 141 11.50 11.67 12.68
N ALA A 142 12.39 11.24 13.56
CA ALA A 142 12.19 10.01 14.33
C ALA A 142 11.00 10.09 15.29
N GLU A 143 10.75 11.25 15.89
CA GLU A 143 9.65 11.45 16.84
C GLU A 143 8.30 11.42 16.12
N THR A 144 8.19 12.13 15.01
CA THR A 144 7.01 12.15 14.14
C THR A 144 6.72 10.75 13.58
N THR A 145 7.77 10.02 13.19
CA THR A 145 7.63 8.64 12.70
C THR A 145 7.08 7.73 13.80
N ALA A 146 7.59 7.83 15.03
CA ALA A 146 7.09 7.04 16.16
C ALA A 146 5.62 7.36 16.50
N TRP A 147 5.22 8.63 16.40
CA TRP A 147 3.82 9.03 16.56
C TRP A 147 2.94 8.40 15.47
N LEU A 148 3.38 8.46 14.21
CA LEU A 148 2.68 7.86 13.08
C LEU A 148 2.54 6.34 13.24
N GLU A 149 3.59 5.64 13.66
CA GLU A 149 3.53 4.20 13.95
C GLU A 149 2.45 3.86 14.98
N LYS A 150 2.42 4.62 16.08
CA LYS A 150 1.43 4.42 17.15
C LYS A 150 0.01 4.68 16.62
N HIS A 151 -0.17 5.74 15.84
CA HIS A 151 -1.46 6.10 15.26
C HIS A 151 -1.96 5.01 14.30
N LEU A 152 -1.12 4.55 13.36
CA LEU A 152 -1.50 3.54 12.38
C LEU A 152 -1.77 2.16 13.00
N ARG A 153 -1.07 1.80 14.08
CA ARG A 153 -1.34 0.55 14.82
C ARG A 153 -2.72 0.57 15.51
N ALA A 154 -3.15 1.75 15.98
CA ALA A 154 -4.45 1.93 16.63
C ALA A 154 -5.55 2.35 15.64
N TYR A 155 -5.27 2.36 14.34
CA TYR A 155 -6.20 2.81 13.33
C TYR A 155 -7.40 1.85 13.24
N PRO A 156 -8.64 2.35 13.29
CA PRO A 156 -9.83 1.49 13.30
C PRO A 156 -10.09 0.83 11.93
N GLY A 157 -9.61 1.45 10.85
CA GLY A 157 -9.77 0.95 9.48
C GLY A 157 -8.63 0.04 9.01
N ALA A 158 -8.67 -0.33 7.73
CA ALA A 158 -7.60 -1.05 7.07
C ALA A 158 -6.51 -0.07 6.60
N VAL A 159 -5.24 -0.42 6.79
CA VAL A 159 -4.10 0.38 6.33
C VAL A 159 -3.24 -0.45 5.38
N MET A 160 -2.97 0.08 4.20
CA MET A 160 -2.02 -0.47 3.25
C MET A 160 -0.86 0.52 3.05
N ILE A 161 0.35 0.03 3.29
CA ILE A 161 1.55 0.87 3.27
C ILE A 161 2.56 0.26 2.32
N ILE A 162 3.12 1.10 1.46
CA ILE A 162 4.34 0.81 0.73
C ILE A 162 5.45 1.61 1.40
N THR A 163 6.50 0.96 1.87
CA THR A 163 7.70 1.67 2.32
C THR A 163 8.95 0.82 2.25
N HIS A 164 10.10 1.47 2.11
CA HIS A 164 11.42 0.88 2.30
C HIS A 164 11.89 0.82 3.76
N ASP A 165 11.18 1.46 4.70
CA ASP A 165 11.53 1.42 6.13
C ASP A 165 11.15 0.09 6.78
N ARG A 166 12.18 -0.70 7.08
CA ARG A 166 12.04 -2.05 7.65
C ARG A 166 11.56 -2.03 9.10
N TYR A 167 11.97 -1.04 9.88
CA TYR A 167 11.58 -0.93 11.29
C TYR A 167 10.11 -0.55 11.39
N PHE A 168 9.70 0.41 10.57
CA PHE A 168 8.31 0.83 10.46
C PHE A 168 7.38 -0.32 10.05
N LEU A 169 7.76 -1.10 9.03
CA LEU A 169 6.98 -2.28 8.62
C LEU A 169 6.89 -3.30 9.73
N ASP A 170 7.97 -3.58 10.45
CA ASP A 170 7.98 -4.59 11.52
C ASP A 170 7.08 -4.19 12.70
N ASN A 171 6.97 -2.89 12.97
CA ASN A 171 6.20 -2.33 14.08
C ASN A 171 4.71 -2.15 13.77
N VAL A 172 4.35 -1.84 12.53
CA VAL A 172 2.98 -1.45 12.15
C VAL A 172 2.22 -2.59 11.47
N THR A 173 2.89 -3.40 10.65
CA THR A 173 2.19 -4.35 9.77
C THR A 173 1.98 -5.71 10.41
N GLY A 174 0.76 -6.25 10.26
CA GLY A 174 0.43 -7.64 10.58
C GLY A 174 0.53 -8.59 9.38
N TRP A 175 0.64 -8.04 8.17
CA TRP A 175 0.70 -8.77 6.91
C TRP A 175 1.65 -8.08 5.94
N ILE A 176 2.37 -8.86 5.14
CA ILE A 176 3.22 -8.37 4.06
C ILE A 176 2.70 -8.92 2.74
N LEU A 177 2.43 -8.03 1.77
CA LEU A 177 2.10 -8.41 0.41
C LEU A 177 3.34 -8.26 -0.49
N GLU A 178 3.96 -9.38 -0.85
CA GLU A 178 5.07 -9.37 -1.80
C GLU A 178 4.53 -9.40 -3.24
N LEU A 179 5.00 -8.49 -4.08
CA LEU A 179 4.73 -8.53 -5.52
C LEU A 179 5.93 -9.15 -6.22
N ASP A 180 5.78 -10.40 -6.69
CA ASP A 180 6.82 -11.10 -7.46
C ASP A 180 6.24 -11.60 -8.80
N ARG A 181 6.93 -11.30 -9.91
CA ARG A 181 6.56 -11.73 -11.27
C ARG A 181 5.11 -11.42 -11.68
N GLY A 182 4.52 -10.36 -11.14
CA GLY A 182 3.13 -9.96 -11.40
C GLY A 182 2.10 -10.74 -10.58
N ARG A 183 2.53 -11.41 -9.51
CA ARG A 183 1.65 -12.08 -8.52
C ARG A 183 1.83 -11.43 -7.16
N GLY A 184 0.72 -11.24 -6.45
CA GLY A 184 0.73 -10.88 -5.04
C GLY A 184 0.77 -12.12 -4.17
N ILE A 185 1.80 -12.24 -3.33
CA ILE A 185 2.01 -13.35 -2.41
C ILE A 185 1.87 -12.79 -0.99
N PRO A 186 0.73 -13.04 -0.31
CA PRO A 186 0.53 -12.56 1.04
C PRO A 186 1.28 -13.42 2.06
N TYR A 187 1.84 -12.75 3.06
CA TYR A 187 2.52 -13.34 4.20
C TYR A 187 1.87 -12.82 5.48
N GLU A 188 1.43 -13.74 6.34
CA GLU A 188 0.95 -13.39 7.67
C GLU A 188 2.15 -13.18 8.61
N GLY A 189 2.16 -12.03 9.29
CA GLY A 189 3.23 -11.62 10.20
C GLY A 189 3.94 -10.34 9.76
N ASN A 190 4.82 -9.90 10.65
CA ASN A 190 5.66 -8.72 10.45
C ASN A 190 6.77 -8.95 9.40
N TYR A 191 7.52 -7.90 9.11
CA TYR A 191 8.58 -7.90 8.12
C TYR A 191 9.66 -8.98 8.39
N THR A 192 10.03 -9.18 9.66
CA THR A 192 10.99 -10.22 10.06
C THR A 192 10.52 -11.63 9.68
N LYS A 193 9.28 -11.99 10.01
CA LYS A 193 8.70 -13.29 9.64
C LYS A 193 8.61 -13.47 8.13
N TYR A 194 8.25 -12.41 7.40
CA TYR A 194 8.27 -12.43 5.94
C TYR A 194 9.66 -12.75 5.39
N LEU A 195 10.72 -12.13 5.91
CA LEU A 195 12.09 -12.39 5.45
C LEU A 195 12.50 -13.85 5.66
N GLU A 196 12.15 -14.45 6.80
CA GLU A 196 12.41 -15.86 7.07
C GLU A 196 11.66 -16.77 6.08
N ALA A 197 10.38 -16.49 5.86
CA ALA A 197 9.55 -17.25 4.92
C ALA A 197 10.07 -17.12 3.47
N LYS A 198 10.46 -15.91 3.06
CA LYS A 198 11.07 -15.64 1.75
C LYS A 198 12.41 -16.35 1.58
N ALA A 199 13.28 -16.32 2.58
CA ALA A 199 14.56 -17.01 2.55
C ALA A 199 14.38 -18.53 2.41
N LYS A 200 13.40 -19.12 3.10
CA LYS A 200 13.06 -20.54 2.97
C LYS A 200 12.55 -20.86 1.56
N ARG A 201 11.67 -20.02 1.00
CA ARG A 201 11.14 -20.16 -0.37
C ARG A 201 12.25 -20.11 -1.40
N LEU A 202 13.11 -19.08 -1.36
CA LEU A 202 14.22 -18.92 -2.30
C LEU A 202 15.22 -20.09 -2.25
N LYS A 203 15.49 -20.64 -1.05
CA LYS A 203 16.33 -21.84 -0.92
C LYS A 203 15.70 -23.08 -1.55
N GLN A 204 14.39 -23.24 -1.42
CA GLN A 204 13.67 -24.35 -2.05
C GLN A 204 13.65 -24.19 -3.58
N GLU A 205 13.31 -23.00 -4.07
CA GLU A 205 13.32 -22.66 -5.50
C GLU A 205 14.70 -22.90 -6.12
N GLY A 206 15.78 -22.46 -5.46
CA GLY A 206 17.14 -22.68 -5.94
C GLY A 206 17.51 -24.18 -6.03
N ARG A 207 17.08 -25.00 -5.06
CA ARG A 207 17.29 -26.46 -5.11
C ARG A 207 16.51 -27.12 -6.25
N GLU A 208 15.27 -26.70 -6.47
CA GLU A 208 14.44 -27.20 -7.57
C GLU A 208 15.01 -26.81 -8.93
N ASP A 209 15.53 -25.58 -9.05
CA ASP A 209 16.15 -25.08 -10.28
C ASP A 209 17.48 -25.78 -10.56
N ASP A 210 18.35 -25.99 -9.55
CA ASP A 210 19.58 -26.77 -9.68
C ASP A 210 19.30 -28.21 -10.12
N ALA A 211 18.30 -28.86 -9.49
CA ALA A 211 17.90 -30.22 -9.85
C ALA A 211 17.38 -30.28 -11.29
N ARG A 212 16.64 -29.26 -11.73
CA ARG A 212 16.13 -29.14 -13.10
C ARG A 212 17.27 -28.92 -14.10
N GLN A 213 18.18 -27.98 -13.84
CA GLN A 213 19.33 -27.73 -14.73
C GLN A 213 20.19 -28.98 -14.90
N ARG A 214 20.42 -29.75 -13.83
CA ARG A 214 21.11 -31.05 -13.91
C ARG A 214 20.33 -32.07 -14.74
N ALA A 215 19.00 -32.11 -14.63
CA ALA A 215 18.18 -32.99 -15.44
C ALA A 215 18.24 -32.63 -16.93
N ILE A 216 18.13 -31.34 -17.27
CA ILE A 216 18.27 -30.83 -18.64
C ILE A 216 19.67 -31.13 -19.18
N GLY A 217 20.73 -30.91 -18.39
CA GLY A 217 22.11 -31.23 -18.76
C GLY A 217 22.31 -32.70 -19.10
N ARG A 218 21.86 -33.61 -18.23
CA ARG A 218 21.92 -35.06 -18.46
C ARG A 218 21.19 -35.47 -19.75
N GLU A 219 20.00 -34.93 -19.99
CA GLU A 219 19.26 -35.26 -21.21
C GLU A 219 19.88 -34.64 -22.46
N ARG A 220 20.51 -33.47 -22.35
CA ARG A 220 21.29 -32.87 -23.44
C ARG A 220 22.49 -33.75 -23.81
N GLU A 221 23.25 -34.21 -22.81
CA GLU A 221 24.37 -35.14 -23.01
C GLU A 221 23.91 -36.46 -23.64
N TRP A 222 22.78 -37.01 -23.18
CA TRP A 222 22.19 -38.21 -23.78
C TRP A 222 21.76 -37.99 -25.24
N ILE A 223 21.16 -36.84 -25.57
CA ILE A 223 20.81 -36.47 -26.95
C ILE A 223 22.06 -36.36 -27.83
N GLN A 224 23.14 -35.79 -27.31
CA GLN A 224 24.42 -35.62 -28.01
C GLN A 224 25.22 -36.94 -28.12
N SER A 225 24.98 -37.91 -27.24
CA SER A 225 25.66 -39.20 -27.29
C SER A 225 25.22 -40.06 -28.51
N SER A 226 26.23 -40.44 -29.31
CA SER A 226 26.33 -41.39 -30.44
C SER A 226 25.19 -41.53 -31.49
N PRO A 227 25.52 -41.60 -32.80
CA PRO A 227 24.55 -41.79 -33.91
C PRO A 227 23.70 -43.06 -33.81
N LYS A 228 24.26 -44.18 -33.30
CA LYS A 228 23.51 -45.44 -33.11
C LYS A 228 22.39 -45.33 -32.08
N ALA A 229 22.48 -44.40 -31.12
CA ALA A 229 21.41 -44.17 -30.16
C ALA A 229 20.19 -43.53 -30.83
N ARG A 230 20.37 -42.68 -31.87
CA ARG A 230 19.29 -41.96 -32.59
C ARG A 230 18.22 -42.87 -33.18
N GLN A 231 18.56 -44.08 -33.61
CA GLN A 231 17.58 -45.03 -34.16
C GLN A 231 16.68 -45.66 -33.07
N THR A 232 17.13 -45.70 -31.81
CA THR A 232 16.42 -46.30 -30.67
C THR A 232 15.88 -45.25 -29.69
N LYS A 233 16.02 -43.94 -29.96
CA LYS A 233 15.53 -42.89 -29.05
C LYS A 233 14.00 -42.93 -29.04
N SER A 234 13.43 -43.28 -27.90
CA SER A 234 11.99 -43.24 -27.68
C SER A 234 11.47 -41.82 -27.94
N LYS A 235 10.53 -41.70 -28.87
CA LYS A 235 9.83 -40.44 -29.18
C LYS A 235 9.25 -39.79 -27.91
N ALA A 236 8.81 -40.60 -26.95
CA ALA A 236 8.29 -40.14 -25.66
C ALA A 236 9.35 -39.42 -24.80
N ARG A 237 10.62 -39.83 -24.87
CA ARG A 237 11.70 -39.21 -24.08
C ARG A 237 12.21 -37.92 -24.71
N ILE A 238 12.18 -37.82 -26.03
CA ILE A 238 12.45 -36.56 -26.75
C ILE A 238 11.35 -35.54 -26.45
N GLN A 239 10.08 -35.98 -26.45
CA GLN A 239 8.95 -35.13 -26.07
C GLN A 239 9.10 -34.66 -24.62
N ALA A 240 9.43 -35.54 -23.67
CA ALA A 240 9.65 -35.15 -22.27
C ALA A 240 10.77 -34.12 -22.09
N PHE A 241 11.84 -34.19 -22.91
CA PHE A 241 12.90 -33.17 -22.91
C PHE A 241 12.41 -31.83 -23.47
N GLN A 242 11.64 -31.84 -24.55
CA GLN A 242 11.02 -30.62 -25.10
C GLN A 242 10.05 -29.99 -24.10
N ASP A 243 9.22 -30.79 -23.43
CA ASP A 243 8.30 -30.33 -22.39
C ASP A 243 9.06 -29.70 -21.21
N LEU A 244 10.22 -30.26 -20.84
CA LEU A 244 11.11 -29.71 -19.80
C LEU A 244 11.73 -28.36 -20.21
N LEU A 245 12.08 -28.18 -21.48
CA LEU A 245 12.59 -26.92 -22.01
C LEU A 245 11.48 -25.86 -22.10
N ASP A 246 10.32 -26.21 -22.64
CA ASP A 246 9.18 -25.30 -22.74
C ASP A 246 8.69 -24.86 -21.34
N ALA A 247 8.74 -25.76 -20.34
CA ALA A 247 8.44 -25.42 -18.95
C ALA A 247 9.48 -24.46 -18.32
N ALA A 248 10.73 -24.53 -18.76
CA ALA A 248 11.78 -23.61 -18.33
C ALA A 248 11.62 -22.23 -18.97
N ASP A 249 11.35 -22.16 -20.28
CA ASP A 249 11.16 -20.89 -21.02
C ASP A 249 9.91 -20.13 -20.58
N ARG A 250 8.85 -20.83 -20.14
CA ARG A 250 7.63 -20.21 -19.62
C ARG A 250 7.81 -19.55 -18.24
N ARG A 251 8.90 -19.82 -17.52
CA ARG A 251 9.18 -19.12 -16.25
C ARG A 251 9.79 -17.76 -16.56
N ARG A 252 9.16 -16.69 -16.07
CA ARG A 252 9.77 -15.36 -16.07
C ARG A 252 11.07 -15.41 -15.24
N PRO A 253 12.21 -14.97 -15.79
CA PRO A 253 13.48 -14.95 -15.07
C PRO A 253 13.37 -14.01 -13.85
N SER A 254 14.10 -14.33 -12.78
CA SER A 254 14.30 -13.38 -11.68
C SER A 254 15.26 -12.27 -12.10
N ASP A 255 15.20 -11.10 -11.44
CA ASP A 255 16.13 -9.97 -11.66
C ASP A 255 17.63 -10.33 -11.46
N THR A 256 17.92 -11.54 -10.96
CA THR A 256 19.26 -12.07 -10.71
C THR A 256 19.74 -13.12 -11.70
N GLN A 257 19.03 -13.40 -12.79
CA GLN A 257 19.41 -14.42 -13.76
C GLN A 257 19.80 -13.85 -15.13
N ILE A 258 21.05 -14.08 -15.54
CA ILE A 258 21.45 -14.00 -16.95
C ILE A 258 20.84 -15.21 -17.65
N VAL A 259 19.79 -14.98 -18.43
CA VAL A 259 19.21 -15.99 -19.32
C VAL A 259 20.15 -16.13 -20.52
N ILE A 260 20.85 -17.25 -20.63
CA ILE A 260 21.60 -17.59 -21.85
C ILE A 260 20.58 -18.20 -22.81
N PRO A 261 20.21 -17.52 -23.92
CA PRO A 261 19.24 -18.05 -24.86
C PRO A 261 19.75 -19.36 -25.49
N HIS A 262 18.85 -20.30 -25.73
CA HIS A 262 19.17 -21.53 -26.46
C HIS A 262 19.28 -21.25 -27.97
N GLY A 263 20.23 -21.91 -28.64
CA GLY A 263 20.34 -21.90 -30.10
C GLY A 263 19.14 -22.56 -30.78
N GLU A 264 18.92 -22.22 -32.05
CA GLU A 264 17.74 -22.59 -32.85
C GLU A 264 17.31 -24.05 -32.70
N ARG A 265 15.98 -24.24 -32.63
CA ARG A 265 15.33 -25.55 -32.64
C ARG A 265 15.86 -26.35 -33.82
N LEU A 266 16.31 -27.58 -33.56
CA LEU A 266 16.69 -28.54 -34.60
C LEU A 266 15.44 -28.90 -35.42
N GLY A 267 15.22 -28.12 -36.48
CA GLY A 267 14.42 -28.46 -37.66
C GLY A 267 15.34 -28.89 -38.78
#